data_AF-A0A1V2RBG6-F1
#
_entry.id   AF-A0A1V2RBG6-F1
#
_cell.length_a   1.000
_cell.length_b   1.000
_cell.length_c   1.000
_cell.angle_alpha   90.00
_cell.angle_beta   90.00
_cell.angle_gamma   90.00
#
_symmetry.space_group_name_H-M   'P 1'
#
loop_
_entity.id
_entity.type
_entity.pdbx_description
1 polymer ?
#
loop_
_entity_poly.entity_id
_entity_poly.type
_entity_poly.pdbx_seq_one_letter_code
_entity_poly.pdbx_strand_id
1 'polypeptide(L)'
;MRPANAVSRGRVARYRPDVVFDPSDPVLLSDPYPVFAALRERAPVHWHAGMGLAVAVSHAACSEVLRSRSAGRIWTDKTPAAAPRRSPHSPPASPVCGWPTSRNGVASS
;
A
#
# COMPACT_ATOMS: atom_id res chain seq x y z
N MET A 1 -30.58 -29.93 18.15
CA MET A 1 -30.99 -28.52 18.08
C MET A 1 -29.81 -27.65 18.54
N ARG A 2 -29.03 -27.06 17.62
CA ARG A 2 -27.93 -26.12 17.94
C ARG A 2 -28.48 -24.70 17.80
N PRO A 3 -28.24 -23.77 18.73
CA PRO A 3 -28.54 -22.37 18.44
C PRO A 3 -27.54 -21.85 17.40
N ALA A 4 -28.06 -21.32 16.31
CA ALA A 4 -27.34 -20.41 15.44
C ALA A 4 -27.09 -19.13 16.24
N ASN A 5 -25.83 -18.76 16.46
CA ASN A 5 -25.56 -17.46 17.05
C ASN A 5 -24.38 -16.76 16.38
N ALA A 6 -24.69 -15.52 16.00
CA ALA A 6 -23.84 -14.36 15.81
C ALA A 6 -22.82 -14.37 14.66
N VAL A 7 -23.23 -13.66 13.60
CA VAL A 7 -22.39 -12.81 12.75
C VAL A 7 -21.12 -12.36 13.46
N SER A 8 -19.98 -12.75 12.92
CA SER A 8 -18.65 -12.29 13.33
C SER A 8 -18.55 -10.78 13.18
N ARG A 9 -18.73 -10.03 14.28
CA ARG A 9 -18.37 -8.61 14.33
C ARG A 9 -16.86 -8.48 14.09
N GLY A 10 -16.50 -7.54 13.21
CA GLY A 10 -15.11 -7.23 12.88
C GLY A 10 -14.24 -7.08 14.13
N ARG A 11 -13.10 -7.77 14.12
CA ARG A 11 -12.10 -7.71 15.18
C ARG A 11 -11.38 -6.37 15.06
N VAL A 12 -11.77 -5.39 15.87
CA VAL A 12 -10.93 -4.21 16.14
C VAL A 12 -9.55 -4.70 16.61
N ALA A 13 -8.48 -4.20 15.99
CA ALA A 13 -7.11 -4.49 16.42
C ALA A 13 -7.00 -4.17 17.91
N ARG A 14 -6.62 -5.17 18.73
CA ARG A 14 -6.40 -4.93 20.15
C ARG A 14 -5.14 -4.09 20.29
N TYR A 15 -5.24 -2.98 21.02
CA TYR A 15 -4.12 -2.14 21.41
C TYR A 15 -2.95 -2.98 21.96
N ARG A 16 -1.77 -2.85 21.36
CA ARG A 16 -0.53 -3.49 21.80
C ARG A 16 0.47 -2.41 22.24
N PRO A 17 0.77 -2.30 23.54
CA PRO A 17 1.61 -1.22 24.08
C PRO A 17 3.10 -1.33 23.69
N ASP A 18 3.51 -2.45 23.09
CA ASP A 18 4.88 -2.75 22.66
C ASP A 18 5.14 -2.50 21.16
N VAL A 19 4.17 -1.92 20.45
CA VAL A 19 4.25 -1.64 19.01
C VAL A 19 4.67 -0.20 18.73
N VAL A 20 5.54 -0.02 17.73
CA VAL A 20 6.07 1.28 17.29
C VAL A 20 4.99 2.24 16.79
N PHE A 21 3.96 1.73 16.10
CA PHE A 21 2.71 2.43 15.75
C PHE A 21 1.65 1.40 15.33
N ASP A 22 0.35 1.61 15.57
CA ASP A 22 -0.69 0.69 15.06
C ASP A 22 -1.29 1.23 13.75
N PRO A 23 -1.14 0.53 12.60
CA PRO A 23 -1.71 0.97 11.32
C PRO A 23 -3.25 1.00 11.29
N SER A 24 -3.92 0.38 12.27
CA SER A 24 -5.38 0.39 12.38
C SER A 24 -5.92 1.48 13.31
N ASP A 25 -5.05 2.27 13.94
CA ASP A 25 -5.45 3.33 14.87
C ASP A 25 -6.13 4.48 14.11
N PRO A 26 -7.39 4.83 14.42
CA PRO A 26 -8.09 5.94 13.76
C PRO A 26 -7.38 7.29 13.94
N VAL A 27 -6.64 7.50 15.03
CA VAL A 27 -5.86 8.73 15.24
C VAL A 27 -4.70 8.80 14.26
N LEU A 28 -3.98 7.68 14.07
CA LEU A 28 -2.92 7.58 13.07
C LEU A 28 -3.47 7.77 11.66
N LEU A 29 -4.65 7.20 11.37
CA LEU A 29 -5.29 7.35 10.07
C LEU A 29 -5.76 8.79 9.80
N SER A 30 -6.11 9.56 10.85
CA SER A 30 -6.51 10.96 10.69
C SER A 30 -5.35 11.89 10.35
N ASP A 31 -4.19 11.69 10.97
CA ASP A 31 -2.98 12.47 10.69
C ASP A 31 -1.71 11.62 10.93
N PRO A 32 -1.25 10.89 9.90
CA PRO A 32 -0.14 9.95 10.04
C PRO A 32 1.23 10.64 10.07
N TYR A 33 1.35 11.84 9.50
CA TYR A 33 2.65 12.42 9.19
C TYR A 33 3.46 12.84 10.41
N PRO A 34 2.86 13.43 11.47
CA PRO A 34 3.59 13.75 12.70
C PRO A 34 4.20 12.50 13.34
N VAL A 35 3.46 11.38 13.35
CA VAL A 35 3.93 10.12 13.92
C VAL A 35 5.13 9.61 13.12
N PHE A 36 5.04 9.54 11.79
CA PHE A 36 6.16 9.12 10.97
C PHE A 36 7.35 10.10 10.99
N ALA A 37 7.12 11.40 11.26
CA ALA A 37 8.19 12.36 11.45
C ALA A 37 9.03 12.04 12.69
N ALA A 38 8.36 11.89 13.84
CA ALA A 38 9.03 11.52 15.09
C ALA A 38 9.75 10.17 15.00
N LEU A 39 9.19 9.19 14.28
CA LEU A 39 9.85 7.90 14.07
C LEU A 39 11.12 8.03 13.21
N ARG A 40 11.10 8.85 12.16
CA ARG A 40 12.24 9.08 11.28
C ARG A 40 13.41 9.78 11.99
N GLU A 41 13.12 10.67 12.93
CA GLU A 41 14.15 11.32 13.76
C GLU A 41 14.89 10.33 14.66
N ARG A 42 14.20 9.28 15.12
CA ARG A 42 14.79 8.23 15.96
C ARG A 42 15.63 7.25 15.16
N ALA A 43 15.07 6.69 14.09
CA ALA A 43 15.75 5.74 13.21
C ALA A 43 15.01 5.58 11.88
N PRO A 44 15.69 5.19 10.79
CA PRO A 44 15.05 4.93 9.51
C PRO A 44 14.27 3.61 9.44
N VAL A 45 14.56 2.65 10.33
CA VAL A 45 13.96 1.30 10.39
C VAL A 45 13.66 0.95 11.83
N HIS A 46 12.47 0.38 12.10
CA HIS A 46 12.01 0.00 13.43
C HIS A 46 11.46 -1.42 13.47
N TRP A 47 11.60 -2.13 14.59
CA TRP A 47 10.97 -3.44 14.79
C TRP A 47 9.50 -3.26 15.19
N HIS A 48 8.57 -3.81 14.39
CA HIS A 48 7.14 -3.73 14.69
C HIS A 48 6.64 -5.05 15.29
N ALA A 49 6.54 -5.11 16.63
CA ALA A 49 6.17 -6.32 17.37
C ALA A 49 4.81 -6.93 16.97
N GLY A 50 3.85 -6.11 16.56
CA GLY A 50 2.52 -6.56 16.13
C GLY A 50 2.49 -7.21 14.74
N MET A 51 3.51 -6.95 13.91
CA MET A 51 3.67 -7.53 12.57
C MET A 51 4.82 -8.55 12.55
N GLY A 52 5.65 -8.57 13.58
CA GLY A 52 6.82 -9.44 13.67
C GLY A 52 7.87 -9.16 12.60
N LEU A 53 7.98 -7.91 12.13
CA LEU A 53 8.87 -7.53 11.04
C LEU A 53 9.49 -6.15 11.23
N ALA A 54 10.60 -5.92 10.54
CA ALA A 54 11.23 -4.61 10.44
C ALA A 54 10.46 -3.71 9.45
N VAL A 55 10.12 -2.49 9.87
CA VAL A 55 9.40 -1.49 9.07
C VAL A 55 10.34 -0.35 8.73
N ALA A 56 10.54 -0.11 7.44
CA ALA A 56 11.23 1.08 6.94
C ALA A 56 10.26 2.27 6.93
N VAL A 57 10.66 3.38 7.55
CA VAL A 57 9.84 4.61 7.66
C VAL A 57 10.47 5.81 6.97
N SER A 58 11.76 5.72 6.58
CA SER A 58 12.43 6.75 5.80
C SER A 58 12.39 6.43 4.29
N HIS A 59 12.39 7.48 3.47
CA HIS A 59 12.41 7.32 2.02
C HIS A 59 13.63 6.52 1.54
N ALA A 60 14.82 6.79 2.10
CA ALA A 60 16.05 6.09 1.75
C ALA A 60 15.96 4.58 2.06
N ALA A 61 15.51 4.22 3.26
CA ALA A 61 15.37 2.82 3.64
C ALA A 61 14.30 2.09 2.80
N CYS A 62 13.15 2.71 2.55
CA CYS A 62 12.14 2.14 1.64
C CYS A 62 12.70 1.93 0.23
N SER A 63 13.46 2.91 -0.25
CA SER A 63 14.15 2.87 -1.54
C SER A 63 15.11 1.70 -1.68
N GLU A 64 15.87 1.39 -0.64
CA GLU A 64 16.80 0.25 -0.63
C GLU A 64 16.03 -1.08 -0.61
N VAL A 65 15.02 -1.20 0.26
CA VAL A 65 14.19 -2.41 0.36
C VAL A 65 13.51 -2.72 -0.98
N LEU A 66 12.91 -1.73 -1.63
CA LEU A 66 12.18 -1.92 -2.89
C LEU A 66 13.10 -2.26 -4.08
N ARG A 67 14.38 -1.87 -4.03
CA ARG A 67 15.36 -2.19 -5.07
C ARG A 67 16.12 -3.49 -4.80
N SER A 68 16.16 -3.94 -3.54
CA SER A 68 16.85 -5.15 -3.17
C SER A 68 16.13 -6.39 -3.70
N ARG A 69 16.85 -7.24 -4.44
CA ARG A 69 16.33 -8.54 -4.88
C ARG A 69 16.16 -9.55 -3.73
N SER A 70 16.83 -9.33 -2.59
CA SER A 70 16.76 -10.24 -1.44
C SER A 70 15.44 -10.15 -0.66
N ALA A 71 14.66 -9.07 -0.83
CA ALA A 71 13.34 -8.92 -0.20
C ALA A 71 12.30 -9.93 -0.73
N GLY A 72 12.60 -10.65 -1.82
CA GLY A 72 11.71 -11.62 -2.44
C GLY A 72 10.61 -10.99 -3.29
N ARG A 73 9.79 -11.84 -3.93
CA ARG A 73 8.59 -11.40 -4.66
C ARG A 73 7.35 -11.65 -3.79
N ILE A 74 7.00 -10.63 -3.02
CA ILE A 74 5.76 -10.61 -2.23
C ILE A 74 4.58 -9.98 -2.98
N TRP A 75 4.82 -9.42 -4.17
CA TRP A 75 3.80 -8.77 -4.98
C TRP A 75 3.30 -9.68 -6.10
N THR A 76 1.99 -9.91 -6.13
CA THR A 76 1.28 -10.53 -7.24
C THR A 76 0.43 -9.47 -7.92
N ASP A 77 0.49 -9.39 -9.25
CA ASP A 77 -0.23 -8.37 -9.99
C ASP A 77 -1.75 -8.50 -9.78
N LYS A 78 -2.44 -7.37 -9.69
CA LYS A 78 -3.89 -7.34 -9.52
C LYS A 78 -4.51 -7.65 -10.87
N THR A 79 -5.16 -8.81 -10.99
CA THR A 79 -5.95 -9.09 -12.20
C THR A 79 -7.07 -8.05 -12.31
N PRO A 80 -7.21 -7.35 -13.44
CA PRO A 80 -8.29 -6.40 -13.62
C PRO A 80 -9.63 -7.11 -13.44
N ALA A 81 -10.57 -6.46 -12.76
CA ALA A 81 -11.95 -6.95 -12.71
C ALA A 81 -12.41 -7.15 -14.15
N ALA A 82 -12.98 -8.33 -14.45
CA ALA A 82 -13.36 -8.72 -15.79
C ALA A 82 -14.07 -7.55 -16.47
N ALA A 83 -13.43 -6.97 -17.49
CA ALA A 83 -14.04 -5.88 -18.23
C ALA A 83 -15.40 -6.38 -18.71
N PRO A 84 -16.50 -5.64 -18.47
CA PRO A 84 -17.78 -6.02 -19.05
C PRO A 84 -17.53 -6.22 -20.55
N ARG A 85 -17.95 -7.36 -21.10
CA ARG A 85 -17.86 -7.60 -22.55
C ARG A 85 -18.42 -6.35 -23.23
N ARG A 86 -17.62 -5.69 -24.07
CA ARG A 86 -18.11 -4.58 -24.88
C ARG A 86 -19.34 -5.08 -25.62
N SER A 87 -20.47 -4.41 -25.42
CA SER A 87 -21.63 -4.65 -26.27
C SER A 87 -21.26 -4.27 -27.72
N PRO A 88 -21.70 -5.03 -28.73
CA PRO A 88 -21.29 -4.81 -30.13
C PRO A 88 -21.61 -3.41 -30.67
N HIS A 89 -22.58 -2.72 -30.05
CA HIS A 89 -23.11 -1.42 -30.46
C HIS A 89 -22.58 -0.24 -29.63
N SER A 90 -21.54 -0.45 -28.82
CA SER A 90 -20.94 0.63 -28.01
C SER A 90 -19.94 1.43 -28.87
N PRO A 91 -20.04 2.77 -28.96
CA PRO A 91 -19.06 3.58 -29.68
C PRO A 91 -17.65 3.43 -29.07
N PRO A 92 -16.57 3.68 -29.85
CA PRO A 92 -15.22 3.64 -29.29
C PRO A 92 -15.12 4.62 -28.12
N ALA A 93 -14.51 4.18 -27.03
CA ALA A 93 -14.26 5.09 -25.91
C ALA A 93 -13.28 6.15 -26.39
N SER A 94 -13.64 7.43 -26.24
CA SER A 94 -12.67 8.53 -26.40
C SER A 94 -11.51 8.29 -25.43
N PRO A 95 -10.25 8.55 -25.85
CA PRO A 95 -9.09 8.27 -25.01
C PRO A 95 -8.98 9.35 -23.92
N VAL A 96 -9.77 9.20 -22.85
CA VAL A 96 -9.55 9.91 -21.59
C VAL A 96 -8.58 9.05 -20.77
N CYS A 97 -7.29 9.25 -21.04
CA CYS A 97 -6.14 9.05 -20.15
C CYS A 97 -4.87 9.16 -20.99
N GLY A 98 -4.52 10.38 -21.39
CA GLY A 98 -3.21 10.70 -21.94
C GLY A 98 -2.20 10.87 -20.80
N TRP A 99 -1.48 9.82 -20.43
CA TRP A 99 -0.12 10.02 -19.91
C TRP A 99 0.74 10.46 -21.10
N PRO A 100 1.34 11.67 -21.10
CA PRO A 100 2.21 12.07 -22.19
C PRO A 100 3.46 11.19 -22.18
N THR A 101 3.56 10.27 -23.13
CA THR A 101 4.82 9.59 -23.41
C THR A 101 5.72 10.61 -24.12
N SER A 102 6.51 11.37 -23.36
CA SER A 102 7.60 12.15 -23.94
C SER A 102 8.64 11.16 -24.47
N ARG A 103 8.55 10.86 -25.76
CA ARG A 103 9.63 10.29 -26.56
C ARG A 103 9.70 11.12 -27.83
N ASN A 104 10.54 12.15 -27.80
CA ASN A 104 11.41 12.55 -28.91
C ASN A 104 12.19 13.81 -28.54
N GLY A 105 13.51 13.71 -28.63
CA GLY A 105 14.42 14.85 -28.49
C GLY A 105 15.85 14.39 -28.76
N VAL A 106 16.18 14.11 -30.02
CA VAL A 106 17.25 14.79 -30.78
C VAL A 106 17.25 14.25 -32.22
N ALA A 107 17.00 15.14 -33.18
CA ALA A 107 17.33 14.94 -34.58
C ALA A 107 18.59 15.77 -34.89
N SER A 108 19.56 15.09 -35.50
CA SER A 108 20.49 15.54 -36.54
C SER A 108 21.19 16.91 -36.44
N SER A 109 22.52 16.86 -36.54
CA SER A 109 23.29 17.60 -37.55
C SER A 109 24.40 16.71 -38.07
#